data_AF-A0A624AYV8-F1
#
_entry.id   AF-A0A624AYV8-F1
#
_cell.length_a   1.000
_cell.length_b   1.000
_cell.length_c   1.000
_cell.angle_alpha   90.00
_cell.angle_beta   90.00
_cell.angle_gamma   90.00
#
_symmetry.space_group_name_H-M   'P 1'
#
loop_
_entity.id
_entity.type
_entity.pdbx_description
1 polymer ?
#
loop_
_entity_poly.entity_id
_entity_poly.type
_entity_poly.pdbx_seq_one_letter_code
_entity_poly.pdbx_strand_id
1 'polypeptide(L)'
;MGWLKWSGNMRSYLARVHMVEGSAFLVSPEIFKLYVTSTTGQTGDEWKLVQKGFEKLKLHRRGNEGVNIWTIQVRGPRRTRKVKGYLVDNPTEIFGQSVPEDNPYLSIVTQ
;
A
#
# COMPACT_ATOMS: atom_id res chain seq x y z
N MET A 1 11.95 14.77 4.23
CA MET A 1 11.08 13.61 3.96
C MET A 1 11.16 13.28 2.48
N GLY A 2 11.95 12.26 2.10
CA GLY A 2 12.33 11.96 0.71
C GLY A 2 11.68 10.70 0.12
N TRP A 3 10.53 10.29 0.65
CA TRP A 3 9.85 9.06 0.22
C TRP A 3 9.04 9.23 -1.09
N LEU A 4 8.85 10.47 -1.57
CA LEU A 4 7.94 10.80 -2.67
C LEU A 4 8.59 10.98 -4.06
N LYS A 5 9.91 10.84 -4.19
CA LYS A 5 10.59 10.99 -5.50
C LYS A 5 11.34 9.73 -5.85
N TRP A 6 10.71 8.78 -6.56
CA TRP A 6 11.42 7.58 -7.01
C TRP A 6 11.08 7.12 -8.43
N SER A 7 12.16 6.90 -9.19
CA SER A 7 12.24 6.56 -10.62
C SER A 7 12.56 5.07 -10.84
N GLY A 8 11.91 4.17 -10.11
CA GLY A 8 11.99 2.72 -10.33
C GLY A 8 11.03 2.24 -11.42
N ASN A 9 11.15 0.98 -11.86
CA ASN A 9 10.27 0.37 -12.87
C ASN A 9 8.79 0.47 -12.45
N MET A 10 8.09 1.46 -13.01
CA MET A 10 6.72 1.89 -12.67
C MET A 10 5.71 0.72 -12.65
N ARG A 11 5.91 -0.29 -13.51
CA ARG A 11 4.96 -1.40 -13.68
C ARG A 11 4.80 -2.30 -12.46
N SER A 12 5.85 -2.52 -11.67
CA SER A 12 5.77 -3.39 -10.48
C SER A 12 5.16 -2.67 -9.26
N TYR A 13 5.32 -1.35 -9.18
CA TYR A 13 4.75 -0.50 -8.14
C TYR A 13 3.26 -0.23 -8.31
N LEU A 14 2.81 0.01 -9.55
CA LEU A 14 1.38 0.19 -9.88
C LEU A 14 0.51 -1.00 -9.46
N ALA A 15 1.09 -2.19 -9.31
CA ALA A 15 0.37 -3.36 -8.84
C ALA A 15 0.18 -3.41 -7.31
N ARG A 16 0.90 -2.59 -6.54
CA ARG A 16 1.00 -2.70 -5.07
C ARG A 16 0.49 -1.46 -4.32
N VAL A 17 0.19 -0.38 -5.04
CA VAL A 17 -0.41 0.85 -4.49
C VAL A 17 -1.61 1.21 -5.35
N HIS A 18 -2.79 1.35 -4.73
CA HIS A 18 -4.05 1.60 -5.43
C HIS A 18 -4.86 2.66 -4.72
N MET A 19 -5.73 3.37 -5.43
CA MET A 19 -6.84 4.09 -4.82
C MET A 19 -8.02 3.13 -4.64
N VAL A 20 -8.67 3.19 -3.48
CA VAL A 20 -9.88 2.43 -3.15
C VAL A 20 -10.75 3.25 -2.20
N GLU A 21 -11.99 3.52 -2.61
CA GLU A 21 -12.99 4.22 -1.80
C GLU A 21 -12.42 5.52 -1.17
N GLY A 22 -11.74 6.33 -2.00
CA GLY A 22 -11.13 7.60 -1.62
C GLY A 22 -9.83 7.51 -0.82
N SER A 23 -9.30 6.30 -0.60
CA SER A 23 -8.12 6.06 0.25
C SER A 23 -6.99 5.40 -0.55
N ALA A 24 -5.73 5.70 -0.19
CA ALA A 24 -4.59 4.98 -0.75
C ALA A 24 -4.42 3.63 -0.05
N PHE A 25 -4.34 2.54 -0.81
CA PHE A 25 -4.13 1.18 -0.33
C PHE A 25 -2.74 0.69 -0.69
N LEU A 26 -1.96 0.31 0.33
CA LEU A 26 -0.61 -0.21 0.22
C LEU A 26 -0.60 -1.71 0.51
N VAL A 27 -0.36 -2.53 -0.52
CA VAL A 27 -0.34 -4.01 -0.40
C VAL A 27 0.85 -4.47 0.45
N SER A 28 0.57 -5.14 1.57
CA SER A 28 1.60 -5.60 2.53
C SER A 28 1.76 -7.13 2.50
N PRO A 29 2.99 -7.67 2.64
CA PRO A 29 4.27 -6.98 2.83
C PRO A 29 4.94 -6.53 1.53
N GLU A 30 4.30 -6.79 0.38
CA GLU A 30 4.94 -6.73 -0.94
C GLU A 30 5.43 -5.34 -1.36
N ILE A 31 4.76 -4.27 -0.91
CA ILE A 31 5.25 -2.91 -1.16
C ILE A 31 6.58 -2.63 -0.43
N PHE A 32 6.74 -3.13 0.80
CA PHE A 32 7.95 -2.91 1.60
C PHE A 32 9.11 -3.77 1.12
N LYS A 33 8.85 -5.02 0.72
CA LYS A 33 9.84 -5.85 0.05
C LYS A 33 10.34 -5.19 -1.23
N LEU A 34 9.41 -4.73 -2.08
CA LEU A 34 9.76 -4.04 -3.32
C LEU A 34 10.59 -2.78 -3.06
N TYR A 35 10.21 -1.98 -2.06
CA TYR A 35 10.98 -0.81 -1.65
C TYR A 35 12.42 -1.17 -1.27
N VAL A 36 12.61 -2.11 -0.36
CA VAL A 36 13.96 -2.55 0.09
C VAL A 36 14.77 -3.06 -1.10
N THR A 37 14.23 -3.98 -1.89
CA THR A 37 14.94 -4.54 -3.03
C THR A 37 15.31 -3.47 -4.06
N SER A 38 14.43 -2.49 -4.33
CA SER A 38 14.71 -1.44 -5.30
C SER A 38 15.71 -0.38 -4.82
N THR A 39 15.88 -0.21 -3.51
CA THR A 39 16.73 0.85 -2.93
C THR A 39 18.07 0.32 -2.43
N THR A 40 18.12 -0.93 -1.97
CA THR A 40 19.32 -1.54 -1.38
C THR A 40 19.77 -2.82 -2.08
N GLY A 41 18.95 -3.39 -2.99
CA GLY A 41 19.20 -4.69 -3.61
C GLY A 41 18.95 -5.89 -2.68
N GLN A 42 18.57 -5.66 -1.42
CA GLN A 42 18.38 -6.74 -0.45
C GLN A 42 17.01 -7.40 -0.61
N THR A 43 16.95 -8.71 -0.33
CA THR A 43 15.74 -9.53 -0.43
C THR A 43 15.45 -10.29 0.87
N GLY A 44 16.14 -9.94 1.95
CA GLY A 44 16.00 -10.54 3.26
C GLY A 44 14.81 -9.97 4.03
N ASP A 45 14.95 -9.89 5.35
CA ASP A 45 13.88 -9.48 6.27
C ASP A 45 13.88 -7.99 6.60
N GLU A 46 14.69 -7.18 5.93
CA GLU A 46 14.85 -5.74 6.19
C GLU A 46 13.54 -4.97 5.95
N TRP A 47 12.65 -5.49 5.11
CA TRP A 47 11.31 -4.94 4.88
C TRP A 47 10.49 -4.84 6.17
N LYS A 48 10.75 -5.71 7.17
CA LYS A 48 10.08 -5.66 8.48
C LYS A 48 10.40 -4.35 9.21
N LEU A 49 11.65 -3.88 9.13
CA LEU A 49 12.06 -2.61 9.73
C LEU A 49 11.43 -1.42 9.00
N VAL A 50 11.35 -1.49 7.67
CA VAL A 50 10.68 -0.45 6.86
C VAL A 50 9.19 -0.40 7.18
N GLN A 51 8.51 -1.54 7.25
CA GLN A 51 7.09 -1.61 7.61
C GLN A 51 6.84 -1.08 9.02
N LYS A 52 7.66 -1.45 10.01
CA LYS A 52 7.58 -0.88 11.37
C LYS A 52 7.84 0.63 11.37
N GLY A 53 8.74 1.10 10.52
CA GLY A 53 8.99 2.52 10.31
C GLY A 53 7.74 3.25 9.79
N PHE A 54 7.08 2.69 8.78
CA PHE A 54 5.83 3.21 8.25
C PHE A 54 4.73 3.28 9.33
N GLU A 55 4.53 2.21 10.11
CA GLU A 55 3.53 2.21 11.19
C GLU A 55 3.79 3.29 12.25
N LYS A 56 5.06 3.59 12.54
CA LYS A 56 5.44 4.67 13.48
C LYS A 56 5.11 6.07 12.95
N LEU A 57 5.02 6.26 11.63
CA LEU A 57 4.60 7.53 11.03
C LEU A 57 3.11 7.80 11.26
N LYS A 58 2.31 6.77 11.59
CA LYS A 58 0.86 6.88 11.87
C LYS A 58 0.06 7.50 10.72
N LEU A 59 0.54 7.36 9.49
CA LEU A 59 -0.17 7.80 8.28
C LEU A 59 -1.30 6.84 7.90
N HIS A 60 -1.22 5.59 8.34
CA HIS A 60 -2.23 4.58 8.04
C HIS A 60 -3.51 4.78 8.87
N ARG A 61 -4.66 4.45 8.27
CA ARG A 61 -5.94 4.32 8.94
C ARG A 61 -5.80 3.29 10.05
N ARG A 62 -5.96 3.77 11.29
CA ARG A 62 -6.01 2.91 12.47
C ARG A 62 -7.33 2.18 12.49
N GLY A 63 -7.25 0.89 12.70
CA GLY A 63 -8.43 0.08 12.89
C GLY A 63 -8.85 -0.04 14.35
N ASN A 64 -10.07 -0.55 14.56
CA ASN A 64 -10.61 -0.98 15.84
C ASN A 64 -9.64 -1.94 16.53
N GLU A 65 -9.51 -1.86 17.85
CA GLU A 65 -8.65 -2.74 18.65
C GLU A 65 -7.15 -2.73 18.25
N GLY A 66 -6.71 -1.74 17.47
CA GLY A 66 -5.30 -1.55 17.10
C GLY A 66 -4.82 -2.39 15.91
N VAL A 67 -5.70 -3.10 15.20
CA VAL A 67 -5.33 -3.84 13.98
C VAL A 67 -5.26 -2.86 12.80
N ASN A 68 -4.08 -2.70 12.22
CA ASN A 68 -3.82 -1.71 11.15
C ASN A 68 -3.84 -2.31 9.74
N ILE A 69 -4.10 -3.62 9.63
CA ILE A 69 -4.11 -4.36 8.36
C ILE A 69 -5.55 -4.56 7.92
N TRP A 70 -5.88 -4.00 6.76
CA TRP A 70 -7.19 -4.08 6.13
C TRP A 70 -7.22 -5.18 5.07
N THR A 71 -8.40 -5.78 4.89
CA THR A 71 -8.63 -6.74 3.81
C THR A 71 -9.42 -6.09 2.68
N ILE A 72 -8.77 -5.97 1.53
CA ILE A 72 -9.35 -5.45 0.29
C ILE A 72 -9.72 -6.60 -0.61
N GLN A 73 -10.93 -6.54 -1.17
CA GLN A 73 -11.36 -7.46 -2.21
C GLN A 73 -10.98 -6.91 -3.58
N VAL A 74 -10.39 -7.76 -4.41
CA VAL A 74 -10.06 -7.49 -5.81
C VAL A 74 -10.94 -8.37 -6.68
N ARG A 75 -11.85 -7.74 -7.42
CA ARG A 75 -12.77 -8.40 -8.36
C ARG A 75 -12.10 -8.51 -9.72
N GLY A 76 -11.66 -9.72 -10.08
CA GLY A 76 -11.17 -10.00 -11.43
C GLY A 76 -12.28 -10.56 -12.34
N PRO A 77 -12.08 -10.54 -13.67
CA PRO A 77 -13.07 -11.07 -14.64
C PRO A 77 -13.46 -12.54 -14.42
N ARG A 78 -12.57 -13.34 -13.82
CA ARG A 78 -12.77 -14.78 -13.58
C ARG A 78 -12.90 -15.15 -12.10
N ARG A 79 -12.33 -14.35 -11.20
CA ARG A 79 -12.29 -14.67 -9.76
C ARG A 79 -12.12 -13.43 -8.91
N THR A 80 -12.66 -13.52 -7.70
CA THR A 80 -12.47 -12.55 -6.65
C THR A 80 -11.35 -13.01 -5.72
N ARG A 81 -10.49 -12.09 -5.29
CA ARG A 81 -9.37 -12.35 -4.36
C ARG A 81 -9.42 -11.38 -3.20
N LYS A 82 -8.82 -11.76 -2.08
CA LYS A 82 -8.60 -10.88 -0.93
C LYS A 82 -7.12 -10.57 -0.82
N VAL A 83 -6.77 -9.30 -0.65
CA VAL A 83 -5.42 -8.80 -0.48
C VAL A 83 -5.36 -8.00 0.80
N LYS A 84 -4.27 -8.10 1.55
CA LYS A 84 -4.08 -7.41 2.81
C LYS A 84 -3.12 -6.23 2.66
N GLY A 85 -3.33 -5.19 3.45
CA GLY A 85 -2.48 -4.02 3.40
C GLY A 85 -2.93 -2.89 4.32
N TYR A 86 -2.34 -1.72 4.14
CA TYR A 86 -2.68 -0.52 4.90
C TYR A 86 -3.55 0.39 4.05
N LEU A 87 -4.52 1.03 4.68
CA LEU A 87 -5.23 2.18 4.11
C LEU A 87 -4.59 3.46 4.62
N VAL A 88 -4.56 4.50 3.80
CA VAL A 88 -4.11 5.86 4.15
C VAL A 88 -5.20 6.82 3.68
N ASP A 89 -5.82 7.51 4.64
CA ASP A 89 -7.01 8.35 4.42
C ASP A 89 -6.68 9.63 3.64
N ASN A 90 -5.46 10.14 3.79
CA ASN A 90 -4.95 11.24 2.97
C ASN A 90 -4.09 10.68 1.82
N PRO A 91 -4.66 10.39 0.63
CA PRO A 91 -3.91 9.78 -0.47
C PRO A 91 -2.77 10.65 -1.00
N THR A 92 -2.79 11.96 -0.74
CA THR A 92 -1.70 12.87 -1.14
C THR A 92 -0.38 12.57 -0.42
N GLU A 93 -0.41 11.93 0.76
CA GLU A 93 0.78 11.42 1.46
C GLU A 93 1.50 10.32 0.67
N ILE A 94 0.80 9.66 -0.26
CA ILE A 94 1.33 8.55 -1.06
C ILE A 94 1.54 8.96 -2.51
N PHE A 95 0.57 9.63 -3.12
CA PHE A 95 0.58 9.98 -4.55
C PHE A 95 1.06 11.42 -4.83
N GLY A 96 1.27 12.24 -3.80
CA GLY A 96 1.55 13.66 -3.97
C GLY A 96 0.33 14.42 -4.53
N GLN A 97 0.58 15.40 -5.40
CA GLN A 97 -0.48 16.27 -5.93
C GLN A 97 -1.34 15.61 -7.01
N SER A 98 -0.88 14.50 -7.60
CA SER A 98 -1.60 13.81 -8.69
C SER A 98 -2.17 12.49 -8.19
N VAL A 99 -3.28 12.56 -7.47
CA VAL A 99 -4.01 11.38 -6.96
C VAL A 99 -4.78 10.71 -8.09
N PRO A 100 -4.59 9.39 -8.34
CA PRO A 100 -5.38 8.65 -9.33
C PRO A 100 -6.87 8.52 -8.95
N GLU A 101 -7.71 8.11 -9.90
CA GLU A 101 -9.08 7.67 -9.59
C GLU A 101 -9.10 6.34 -8.83
N ASP A 102 -10.19 6.11 -8.07
CA ASP A 102 -10.43 4.84 -7.41
C ASP A 102 -10.44 3.68 -8.41
N ASN A 103 -9.84 2.56 -8.01
CA ASN A 103 -9.85 1.37 -8.82
C ASN A 103 -11.23 0.67 -8.70
N PRO A 104 -12.05 0.61 -9.77
CA PRO A 104 -13.43 0.10 -9.68
C PRO A 104 -13.51 -1.40 -9.38
N TYR A 105 -12.38 -2.10 -9.44
CA TYR A 105 -12.30 -3.53 -9.12
C TYR A 105 -11.96 -3.78 -7.64
N LEU A 106 -11.69 -2.75 -6.84
CA LEU A 106 -11.32 -2.87 -5.44
C LEU A 106 -12.47 -2.41 -4.54
N SER A 107 -12.68 -3.14 -3.45
CA SER A 107 -13.63 -2.73 -2.40
C SER A 107 -13.10 -3.12 -1.02
N ILE A 108 -13.31 -2.28 -0.02
CA ILE A 108 -12.95 -2.57 1.37
C ILE A 108 -13.95 -3.62 1.89
N VAL A 109 -13.46 -4.75 2.43
CA VAL A 109 -14.35 -5.81 2.96
C VAL A 109 -14.52 -5.67 4.46
N THR A 110 -13.41 -5.75 5.18
CA THR A 110 -13.38 -5.68 6.64
C THR A 110 -11.97 -5.28 7.10
N GLN A 111 -11.91 -4.85 8.35
CA GLN A 111 -10.71 -4.91 9.16
C GLN A 111 -10.55 -6.30 9.78
#